data_AF-A0A2A7WTC3-F1
#
_entry.id   AF-A0A2A7WTC3-F1
#
_cell.length_a   1.000
_cell.length_b   1.000
_cell.length_c   1.000
_cell.angle_alpha   90.00
_cell.angle_beta   90.00
_cell.angle_gamma   90.00
#
_symmetry.space_group_name_H-M   'P 1'
#
loop_
_entity.id
_entity.type
_entity.pdbx_description
1 polymer ?
#
loop_
_entity_poly.entity_id
_entity_poly.type
_entity_poly.pdbx_seq_one_letter_code
_entity_poly.pdbx_strand_id
1 'polypeptide(L)'
;MKKLKKIATLATATTLSAGILFSILPTETHAATNPKVVQAQNNLKKQVSSYIKTLTSYKNAIASDDQDIHDYYMELRTDLTLFTKYNYTNKDGLVKKIAGYKTRIEKARKDNAAIDMKKVTAQFNTYVKKVDSKSAKTYFTTQKNKLMAIRNYQNHTYDSIEEYVYEIEDQIYTENEVYIRQKLPVEYKNFEVESDLAMQNLYGLSSKEHDVLNYAYEVLNMDYSTHHQIETDIDKMFTKLFNENFAAIDDLEEDEDSSLYSAIDNRDVTKAKNALVSGTAVYKKFNDAYNQAEAQLEAYKANLTVKFASKVKK
;
A
#
# COMPACT_ATOMS: atom_id res chain seq x y z
N MET A 1 -69.30 -32.78 40.11
CA MET A 1 -68.29 -33.54 40.88
C MET A 1 -67.59 -34.53 39.96
N LYS A 2 -66.24 -34.50 39.90
CA LYS A 2 -65.27 -35.64 39.85
C LYS A 2 -65.88 -37.03 39.50
N LYS A 3 -65.48 -37.82 38.47
CA LYS A 3 -64.17 -38.47 38.18
C LYS A 3 -64.33 -39.41 36.94
N LEU A 4 -63.35 -39.47 36.00
CA LEU A 4 -62.36 -40.57 35.73
C LEU A 4 -62.98 -41.93 35.31
N LYS A 5 -62.45 -42.75 34.37
CA LYS A 5 -61.21 -42.81 33.56
C LYS A 5 -61.37 -43.94 32.50
N LYS A 6 -60.74 -43.74 31.32
CA LYS A 6 -60.07 -44.64 30.32
C LYS A 6 -60.36 -46.16 30.33
N ILE A 7 -60.41 -46.82 29.17
CA ILE A 7 -59.27 -47.35 28.37
C ILE A 7 -59.83 -47.72 26.96
N ALA A 8 -59.51 -47.04 25.85
CA ALA A 8 -58.44 -47.33 24.84
C ALA A 8 -58.27 -48.86 24.53
N THR A 9 -58.25 -49.42 23.33
CA THR A 9 -57.67 -48.95 22.07
C THR A 9 -57.93 -50.01 20.98
N LEU A 10 -57.88 -49.54 19.73
CA LEU A 10 -57.40 -50.20 18.50
C LEU A 10 -58.18 -51.39 17.87
N ALA A 11 -58.60 -51.17 16.64
CA ALA A 11 -58.48 -52.15 15.56
C ALA A 11 -58.27 -51.44 14.21
N THR A 12 -57.11 -51.72 13.60
CA THR A 12 -56.84 -52.07 12.18
C THR A 12 -57.92 -51.74 11.14
N ALA A 13 -57.64 -50.93 10.11
CA ALA A 13 -56.86 -51.21 8.87
C ALA A 13 -57.79 -51.41 7.65
N THR A 14 -57.22 -51.20 6.46
CA THR A 14 -57.63 -51.67 5.11
C THR A 14 -58.75 -50.94 4.33
N THR A 15 -58.28 -50.14 3.36
CA THR A 15 -58.54 -50.17 1.90
C THR A 15 -59.96 -50.08 1.29
N LEU A 16 -60.09 -49.04 0.46
CA LEU A 16 -60.64 -48.97 -0.92
C LEU A 16 -62.14 -49.18 -1.22
N SER A 17 -62.66 -48.15 -1.92
CA SER A 17 -63.52 -48.18 -3.12
C SER A 17 -65.02 -47.87 -3.03
N ALA A 18 -65.42 -47.02 -3.99
CA ALA A 18 -66.72 -46.80 -4.62
C ALA A 18 -67.92 -46.30 -3.78
N GLY A 19 -68.42 -45.10 -4.14
CA GLY A 19 -69.72 -44.59 -3.72
C GLY A 19 -70.07 -43.30 -4.47
N ILE A 20 -70.86 -43.45 -5.51
CA ILE A 20 -71.36 -42.40 -6.42
C ILE A 20 -72.32 -41.45 -5.68
N LEU A 21 -72.26 -40.14 -5.98
CA LEU A 21 -73.36 -39.25 -6.45
C LEU A 21 -73.28 -37.83 -5.86
N PHE A 22 -73.46 -36.88 -6.77
CA PHE A 22 -73.36 -35.42 -6.66
C PHE A 22 -74.01 -34.77 -5.44
N SER A 23 -73.26 -33.88 -4.76
CA SER A 23 -73.71 -32.53 -4.43
C SER A 23 -72.58 -31.67 -3.83
N ILE A 24 -72.29 -30.55 -4.51
CA ILE A 24 -71.68 -29.31 -3.99
C ILE A 24 -70.15 -29.35 -3.75
N LEU A 25 -69.41 -28.71 -4.65
CA LEU A 25 -68.14 -28.07 -4.30
C LEU A 25 -68.46 -26.76 -3.56
N PRO A 26 -67.72 -26.48 -2.49
CA PRO A 26 -66.82 -25.35 -2.55
C PRO A 26 -65.39 -25.86 -2.60
N THR A 27 -64.74 -25.67 -3.74
CA THR A 27 -63.28 -25.69 -3.89
C THR A 27 -62.69 -24.54 -3.10
N GLU A 28 -62.44 -24.72 -1.81
CA GLU A 28 -61.34 -24.06 -1.09
C GLU A 28 -60.88 -25.00 0.03
N THR A 29 -60.20 -26.08 -0.33
CA THR A 29 -59.23 -26.65 0.60
C THR A 29 -58.07 -25.66 0.66
N HIS A 30 -58.13 -24.71 1.60
CA HIS A 30 -56.91 -24.13 2.12
C HIS A 30 -56.06 -25.31 2.58
N ALA A 31 -54.99 -25.61 1.83
CA ALA A 31 -54.00 -26.57 2.28
C ALA A 31 -53.58 -26.11 3.67
N ALA A 32 -53.94 -26.87 4.71
CA ALA A 32 -53.52 -26.59 6.07
C ALA A 32 -51.99 -26.76 6.09
N THR A 33 -51.26 -25.69 5.80
CA THR A 33 -49.81 -25.67 5.89
C THR A 33 -49.46 -25.91 7.34
N ASN A 34 -48.96 -27.11 7.63
CA ASN A 34 -48.54 -27.52 8.95
C ASN A 34 -47.66 -26.42 9.58
N PRO A 35 -48.01 -25.85 10.75
CA PRO A 35 -47.26 -24.76 11.37
C PRO A 35 -45.75 -25.06 11.51
N LYS A 36 -45.39 -26.34 11.70
CA LYS A 36 -43.98 -26.78 11.75
C LYS A 36 -43.26 -26.61 10.41
N VAL A 37 -43.96 -26.85 9.29
CA VAL A 37 -43.43 -26.65 7.93
C VAL A 37 -43.25 -25.16 7.64
N VAL A 38 -44.22 -24.32 8.02
CA VAL A 38 -44.12 -22.86 7.89
C VAL A 38 -42.94 -22.32 8.72
N GLN A 39 -42.79 -22.80 9.96
CA GLN A 39 -41.67 -22.39 10.81
C GLN A 39 -40.31 -22.84 10.26
N ALA A 40 -40.22 -24.07 9.74
CA ALA A 40 -39.00 -24.58 9.10
C ALA A 40 -38.65 -23.79 7.82
N GLN A 41 -39.64 -23.44 7.00
CA GLN A 41 -39.47 -22.57 5.83
C GLN A 41 -38.97 -21.19 6.23
N ASN A 42 -39.55 -20.57 7.25
CA ASN A 42 -39.13 -19.25 7.73
C ASN A 42 -37.70 -19.26 8.29
N ASN A 43 -37.33 -20.31 9.02
CA ASN A 43 -35.96 -20.48 9.51
C ASN A 43 -34.96 -20.65 8.35
N LEU A 44 -35.28 -21.49 7.38
CA LEU A 44 -34.43 -21.68 6.19
C LEU A 44 -34.34 -20.40 5.35
N LYS A 45 -35.43 -19.63 5.21
CA LYS A 45 -35.43 -18.33 4.53
C LYS A 45 -34.45 -17.36 5.17
N LYS A 46 -34.41 -17.27 6.51
CA LYS A 46 -33.42 -16.44 7.23
C LYS A 46 -31.99 -16.90 6.97
N GLN A 47 -31.72 -18.21 6.99
CA GLN A 47 -30.39 -18.77 6.69
C GLN A 47 -29.96 -18.47 5.25
N VAL A 48 -30.85 -18.70 4.29
CA VAL A 48 -30.62 -18.42 2.86
C VAL A 48 -30.36 -16.93 2.62
N SER A 49 -31.08 -16.03 3.29
CA SER A 49 -30.80 -14.59 3.20
C SER A 49 -29.39 -14.26 3.67
N SER A 50 -28.89 -14.92 4.72
CA SER A 50 -27.50 -14.78 5.17
C SER A 50 -26.51 -15.30 4.11
N TYR A 51 -26.77 -16.48 3.54
CA TYR A 51 -25.94 -17.05 2.47
C TYR A 51 -25.84 -16.13 1.26
N ILE A 52 -26.97 -15.59 0.78
CA ILE A 52 -26.99 -14.66 -0.35
C ILE A 52 -26.18 -13.41 -0.02
N LYS A 53 -26.35 -12.81 1.18
CA LYS A 53 -25.55 -11.66 1.61
C LYS A 53 -24.05 -11.94 1.56
N THR A 54 -23.62 -13.10 2.08
CA THR A 54 -22.20 -13.50 2.04
C THR A 54 -21.70 -13.65 0.60
N LEU A 55 -22.44 -14.33 -0.27
CA LEU A 55 -22.04 -14.52 -1.66
C LEU A 55 -21.99 -13.19 -2.44
N THR A 56 -22.97 -12.30 -2.20
CA THR A 56 -22.97 -10.94 -2.78
C THR A 56 -21.78 -10.12 -2.29
N SER A 57 -21.42 -10.22 -1.01
CA SER A 57 -20.23 -9.55 -0.48
C SER A 57 -18.95 -10.03 -1.17
N TYR A 58 -18.77 -11.34 -1.38
CA TYR A 58 -17.64 -11.84 -2.16
C TYR A 58 -17.65 -11.35 -3.61
N LYS A 59 -18.82 -11.29 -4.24
CA LYS A 59 -18.98 -10.76 -5.60
C LYS A 59 -18.55 -9.30 -5.72
N ASN A 60 -18.92 -8.48 -4.75
CA ASN A 60 -18.55 -7.07 -4.72
C ASN A 60 -17.05 -6.91 -4.48
N ALA A 61 -16.47 -7.70 -3.56
CA ALA A 61 -15.02 -7.69 -3.33
C ALA A 61 -14.25 -8.06 -4.61
N ILE A 62 -14.62 -9.15 -5.30
CA ILE A 62 -14.02 -9.55 -6.59
C ILE A 62 -14.10 -8.45 -7.64
N ALA A 63 -15.19 -7.67 -7.66
CA ALA A 63 -15.34 -6.56 -8.60
C ALA A 63 -14.47 -5.36 -8.23
N SER A 64 -14.26 -5.09 -6.93
CA SER A 64 -13.31 -4.08 -6.46
C SER A 64 -11.87 -4.50 -6.79
N ASP A 65 -11.50 -5.72 -6.41
CA ASP A 65 -10.16 -6.28 -6.65
C ASP A 65 -9.85 -6.31 -8.17
N ASP A 66 -10.85 -6.48 -9.04
CA ASP A 66 -10.69 -6.41 -10.51
C ASP A 66 -10.32 -5.00 -11.01
N GLN A 67 -10.84 -3.96 -10.36
CA GLN A 67 -10.55 -2.58 -10.71
C GLN A 67 -9.09 -2.25 -10.37
N ASP A 68 -8.66 -2.57 -9.14
CA ASP A 68 -7.30 -2.31 -8.68
C ASP A 68 -6.26 -3.03 -9.57
N ILE A 69 -6.52 -4.30 -9.91
CA ILE A 69 -5.66 -5.05 -10.86
C ILE A 69 -5.67 -4.41 -12.25
N HIS A 70 -6.82 -3.88 -12.69
CA HIS A 70 -6.91 -3.23 -13.99
C HIS A 70 -6.11 -1.94 -14.06
N ASP A 71 -6.05 -1.19 -12.96
CA ASP A 71 -5.33 0.07 -12.88
C ASP A 71 -3.81 -0.16 -13.03
N TYR A 72 -3.22 -1.10 -12.26
CA TYR A 72 -1.82 -1.52 -12.46
C TYR A 72 -1.56 -2.08 -13.87
N TYR A 73 -2.52 -2.80 -14.45
CA TYR A 73 -2.39 -3.27 -15.82
C TYR A 73 -2.34 -2.12 -16.83
N MET A 74 -3.09 -1.04 -16.59
CA MET A 74 -3.09 0.14 -17.44
C MET A 74 -1.82 0.98 -17.27
N GLU A 75 -1.26 1.02 -16.07
CA GLU A 75 0.05 1.60 -15.77
C GLU A 75 1.16 0.94 -16.61
N LEU A 76 1.28 -0.39 -16.56
CA LEU A 76 2.24 -1.12 -17.40
C LEU A 76 2.06 -0.85 -18.91
N ARG A 77 0.84 -0.56 -19.37
CA ARG A 77 0.60 -0.19 -20.77
C ARG A 77 1.08 1.23 -21.10
N THR A 78 0.96 2.15 -20.15
CA THR A 78 1.56 3.48 -20.23
C THR A 78 3.07 3.35 -20.28
N ASP A 79 3.66 2.54 -19.42
CA ASP A 79 5.11 2.28 -19.40
C ASP A 79 5.59 1.66 -20.71
N LEU A 80 4.85 0.71 -21.28
CA LEU A 80 5.19 0.14 -22.59
C LEU A 80 5.28 1.22 -23.69
N THR A 81 4.46 2.27 -23.58
CA THR A 81 4.53 3.42 -24.49
C THR A 81 5.83 4.19 -24.28
N LEU A 82 6.27 4.40 -23.04
CA LEU A 82 7.55 5.00 -22.70
C LEU A 82 8.73 4.14 -23.18
N PHE A 83 8.73 2.83 -22.91
CA PHE A 83 9.72 1.87 -23.41
C PHE A 83 9.87 1.96 -24.92
N THR A 84 8.77 2.11 -25.64
CA THR A 84 8.79 2.27 -27.10
C THR A 84 9.35 3.63 -27.52
N LYS A 85 8.89 4.71 -26.88
CA LYS A 85 9.32 6.09 -27.18
C LYS A 85 10.82 6.28 -26.95
N TYR A 86 11.32 5.73 -25.85
CA TYR A 86 12.65 5.97 -25.34
C TYR A 86 13.63 4.82 -25.58
N ASN A 87 13.13 3.72 -26.16
CA ASN A 87 13.87 2.51 -26.50
C ASN A 87 14.60 1.91 -25.29
N TYR A 88 13.89 1.81 -24.17
CA TYR A 88 14.41 1.16 -22.97
C TYR A 88 14.69 -0.31 -23.21
N THR A 89 15.63 -0.86 -22.45
CA THR A 89 16.02 -2.26 -22.57
C THR A 89 14.87 -3.19 -22.16
N ASN A 90 14.90 -4.44 -22.65
CA ASN A 90 13.92 -5.48 -22.29
C ASN A 90 12.42 -5.16 -22.57
N LYS A 91 12.12 -4.27 -23.52
CA LYS A 91 10.73 -4.01 -23.98
C LYS A 91 9.95 -5.29 -24.31
N ASP A 92 10.59 -6.27 -24.94
CA ASP A 92 9.94 -7.53 -25.31
C ASP A 92 9.55 -8.38 -24.08
N GLY A 93 10.30 -8.27 -22.98
CA GLY A 93 9.94 -8.85 -21.69
C GLY A 93 8.67 -8.23 -21.11
N LEU A 94 8.59 -6.89 -21.12
CA LEU A 94 7.41 -6.13 -20.69
C LEU A 94 6.17 -6.50 -21.53
N VAL A 95 6.30 -6.54 -22.86
CA VAL A 95 5.20 -6.96 -23.76
C VAL A 95 4.67 -8.36 -23.40
N LYS A 96 5.56 -9.32 -23.15
CA LYS A 96 5.17 -10.68 -22.76
C LYS A 96 4.44 -10.71 -21.42
N LYS A 97 4.93 -9.96 -20.43
CA LYS A 97 4.29 -9.86 -19.11
C LYS A 97 2.91 -9.24 -19.17
N ILE A 98 2.74 -8.13 -19.90
CA ILE A 98 1.43 -7.49 -20.15
C ILE A 98 0.45 -8.48 -20.80
N ALA A 99 0.88 -9.23 -21.81
CA ALA A 99 0.03 -10.24 -22.45
C ALA A 99 -0.38 -11.36 -21.46
N GLY A 100 0.54 -11.77 -20.59
CA GLY A 100 0.28 -12.71 -19.50
C GLY A 100 -0.75 -12.19 -18.50
N TYR A 101 -0.60 -10.95 -18.02
CA TYR A 101 -1.54 -10.32 -17.09
C TYR A 101 -2.93 -10.15 -17.72
N LYS A 102 -3.00 -9.70 -18.97
CA LYS A 102 -4.27 -9.62 -19.71
C LYS A 102 -5.01 -10.96 -19.70
N THR A 103 -4.31 -12.04 -20.02
CA THR A 103 -4.88 -13.40 -20.00
C THR A 103 -5.41 -13.78 -18.61
N ARG A 104 -4.66 -13.44 -17.55
CA ARG A 104 -5.08 -13.73 -16.17
C ARG A 104 -6.33 -12.94 -15.78
N ILE A 105 -6.36 -11.65 -16.08
CA ILE A 105 -7.49 -10.74 -15.81
C ILE A 105 -8.75 -11.24 -16.54
N GLU A 106 -8.65 -11.53 -17.84
CA GLU A 106 -9.77 -12.02 -18.63
C GLU A 106 -10.32 -13.35 -18.09
N LYS A 107 -9.45 -14.25 -17.62
CA LYS A 107 -9.86 -15.49 -16.98
C LYS A 107 -10.64 -15.22 -15.69
N ALA A 108 -10.14 -14.36 -14.80
CA ALA A 108 -10.82 -14.02 -13.54
C ALA A 108 -12.21 -13.41 -13.79
N ARG A 109 -12.30 -12.47 -14.74
CA ARG A 109 -13.56 -11.85 -15.17
C ARG A 109 -14.54 -12.88 -15.71
N LYS A 110 -14.09 -13.81 -16.55
CA LYS A 110 -14.91 -14.90 -17.10
C LYS A 110 -15.44 -15.83 -15.99
N ASP A 111 -14.57 -16.25 -15.08
CA ASP A 111 -14.95 -17.13 -13.98
C ASP A 111 -15.93 -16.44 -13.02
N ASN A 112 -15.72 -15.14 -12.76
CA ASN A 112 -16.67 -14.31 -12.02
C ASN A 112 -18.02 -14.24 -12.74
N ALA A 113 -18.06 -13.92 -14.03
CA ALA A 113 -19.29 -13.81 -14.80
C ALA A 113 -20.10 -15.11 -14.85
N ALA A 114 -19.43 -16.27 -14.80
CA ALA A 114 -20.09 -17.58 -14.77
C ALA A 114 -20.93 -17.81 -13.49
N ILE A 115 -20.66 -17.07 -12.41
CA ILE A 115 -21.45 -17.11 -11.18
C ILE A 115 -22.56 -16.06 -11.24
N ASP A 116 -23.69 -16.42 -11.83
CA ASP A 116 -24.86 -15.55 -11.95
C ASP A 116 -25.66 -15.53 -10.63
N MET A 117 -25.61 -14.38 -9.93
CA MET A 117 -26.30 -14.21 -8.65
C MET A 117 -27.83 -14.29 -8.74
N LYS A 118 -28.42 -14.02 -9.91
CA LYS A 118 -29.87 -14.20 -10.12
C LYS A 118 -30.21 -15.69 -10.12
N LYS A 119 -29.43 -16.51 -10.85
CA LYS A 119 -29.59 -17.97 -10.86
C LYS A 119 -29.32 -18.59 -9.49
N VAL A 120 -28.29 -18.13 -8.79
CA VAL A 120 -27.98 -18.56 -7.42
C VAL A 120 -29.16 -18.30 -6.49
N THR A 121 -29.74 -17.09 -6.54
CA THR A 121 -30.91 -16.71 -5.73
C THR A 121 -32.14 -17.55 -6.07
N ALA A 122 -32.40 -17.79 -7.37
CA ALA A 122 -33.51 -18.64 -7.81
C ALA A 122 -33.37 -20.10 -7.33
N GLN A 123 -32.15 -20.64 -7.35
CA GLN A 123 -31.87 -21.98 -6.84
C GLN A 123 -32.10 -22.06 -5.33
N PHE A 124 -31.67 -21.05 -4.56
CA PHE A 124 -31.96 -20.98 -3.13
C PHE A 124 -33.46 -20.92 -2.83
N ASN A 125 -34.22 -20.12 -3.58
CA ASN A 125 -35.67 -20.07 -3.43
C ASN A 125 -36.33 -21.44 -3.67
N THR A 126 -35.78 -22.25 -4.58
CA THR A 126 -36.23 -23.63 -4.79
C THR A 126 -36.00 -24.49 -3.55
N TYR A 127 -34.84 -24.38 -2.89
CA TYR A 127 -34.58 -25.10 -1.64
C TYR A 127 -35.47 -24.63 -0.47
N VAL A 128 -35.74 -23.32 -0.37
CA VAL A 128 -36.66 -22.77 0.64
C VAL A 128 -38.07 -23.37 0.46
N LYS A 129 -38.60 -23.40 -0.76
CA LYS A 129 -39.91 -23.99 -1.07
C LYS A 129 -39.99 -25.47 -0.65
N LYS A 130 -38.90 -26.22 -0.86
CA LYS A 130 -38.79 -27.66 -0.53
C LYS A 130 -38.40 -27.94 0.93
N VAL A 131 -38.11 -26.91 1.74
CA VAL A 131 -37.57 -27.05 3.11
C VAL A 131 -36.27 -27.88 3.15
N ASP A 132 -35.47 -27.81 2.09
CA ASP A 132 -34.26 -28.61 1.92
C ASP A 132 -33.01 -27.84 2.40
N SER A 133 -32.82 -27.83 3.72
CA SER A 133 -31.70 -27.12 4.35
C SER A 133 -30.33 -27.75 4.02
N LYS A 134 -30.27 -29.07 3.83
CA LYS A 134 -29.03 -29.80 3.55
C LYS A 134 -28.48 -29.43 2.16
N SER A 135 -29.33 -29.45 1.13
CA SER A 135 -28.92 -29.06 -0.22
C SER A 135 -28.64 -27.57 -0.30
N ALA A 136 -29.40 -26.71 0.39
CA ALA A 136 -29.11 -25.28 0.47
C ALA A 136 -27.71 -25.01 1.03
N LYS A 137 -27.34 -25.64 2.16
CA LYS A 137 -26.00 -25.50 2.74
C LYS A 137 -24.90 -25.99 1.80
N THR A 138 -25.09 -27.15 1.18
CA THR A 138 -24.12 -27.73 0.23
C THR A 138 -23.92 -26.83 -0.99
N TYR A 139 -25.00 -26.30 -1.53
CA TYR A 139 -24.96 -25.35 -2.64
C TYR A 139 -24.28 -24.04 -2.25
N PHE A 140 -24.58 -23.49 -1.07
CA PHE A 140 -23.88 -22.32 -0.53
C PHE A 140 -22.37 -22.54 -0.44
N THR A 141 -21.92 -23.64 0.19
CA THR A 141 -20.49 -23.97 0.29
C THR A 141 -19.85 -24.06 -1.09
N THR A 142 -20.54 -24.64 -2.07
CA THR A 142 -20.04 -24.76 -3.45
C THR A 142 -19.85 -23.39 -4.10
N GLN A 143 -20.85 -22.50 -4.02
CA GLN A 143 -20.75 -21.15 -4.59
C GLN A 143 -19.70 -20.30 -3.86
N LYS A 144 -19.63 -20.42 -2.52
CA LYS A 144 -18.62 -19.73 -1.71
C LYS A 144 -17.21 -20.14 -2.13
N ASN A 145 -16.94 -21.44 -2.26
CA ASN A 145 -15.61 -21.92 -2.65
C ASN A 145 -15.22 -21.45 -4.06
N LYS A 146 -16.17 -21.39 -5.01
CA LYS A 146 -15.92 -20.84 -6.34
C LYS A 146 -15.54 -19.35 -6.29
N LEU A 147 -16.30 -18.54 -5.55
CA LEU A 147 -16.00 -17.12 -5.37
C LEU A 147 -14.65 -16.91 -4.67
N MET A 148 -14.36 -17.67 -3.61
CA MET A 148 -13.07 -17.60 -2.93
C MET A 148 -11.90 -17.98 -3.86
N ALA A 149 -12.06 -18.99 -4.71
CA ALA A 149 -11.02 -19.38 -5.66
C ALA A 149 -10.74 -18.26 -6.67
N ILE A 150 -11.78 -17.58 -7.17
CA ILE A 150 -11.64 -16.42 -8.06
C ILE A 150 -10.89 -15.30 -7.36
N ARG A 151 -11.30 -14.96 -6.13
CA ARG A 151 -10.67 -13.90 -5.36
C ARG A 151 -9.21 -14.21 -5.05
N ASN A 152 -8.89 -15.43 -4.61
CA ASN A 152 -7.50 -15.83 -4.39
C ASN A 152 -6.67 -15.70 -5.67
N TYR A 153 -7.23 -16.11 -6.81
CA TYR A 153 -6.56 -15.97 -8.10
C TYR A 153 -6.33 -14.51 -8.51
N GLN A 154 -7.28 -13.62 -8.22
CA GLN A 154 -7.13 -12.17 -8.38
C GLN A 154 -6.04 -11.62 -7.46
N ASN A 155 -6.02 -11.96 -6.17
CA ASN A 155 -4.98 -11.51 -5.24
C ASN A 155 -3.58 -11.92 -5.74
N HIS A 156 -3.38 -13.16 -6.17
CA HIS A 156 -2.08 -13.56 -6.75
C HIS A 156 -1.75 -12.82 -8.05
N THR A 157 -2.76 -12.31 -8.76
CA THR A 157 -2.56 -11.50 -9.97
C THR A 157 -2.23 -10.06 -9.62
N TYR A 158 -2.87 -9.52 -8.57
CA TYR A 158 -2.57 -8.24 -7.96
C TYR A 158 -1.12 -8.20 -7.46
N ASP A 159 -0.73 -9.10 -6.55
CA ASP A 159 0.62 -9.09 -5.95
C ASP A 159 1.70 -9.16 -7.03
N SER A 160 1.48 -10.02 -8.04
CA SER A 160 2.40 -10.21 -9.14
C SER A 160 2.46 -9.02 -10.11
N ILE A 161 1.36 -8.28 -10.32
CA ILE A 161 1.36 -7.13 -11.23
C ILE A 161 1.93 -5.90 -10.55
N GLU A 162 1.59 -5.68 -9.27
CA GLU A 162 2.11 -4.58 -8.45
C GLU A 162 3.65 -4.68 -8.33
N GLU A 163 4.18 -5.85 -7.94
CA GLU A 163 5.63 -6.07 -7.86
C GLU A 163 6.32 -5.75 -9.20
N TYR A 164 5.71 -6.15 -10.31
CA TYR A 164 6.27 -5.91 -11.64
C TYR A 164 6.15 -4.45 -12.10
N VAL A 165 5.16 -3.70 -11.63
CA VAL A 165 5.07 -2.25 -11.86
C VAL A 165 6.25 -1.57 -11.18
N TYR A 166 6.51 -1.84 -9.90
CA TYR A 166 7.65 -1.25 -9.20
C TYR A 166 9.00 -1.59 -9.85
N GLU A 167 9.19 -2.83 -10.31
CA GLU A 167 10.38 -3.20 -11.09
C GLU A 167 10.53 -2.39 -12.38
N ILE A 168 9.43 -2.10 -13.06
CA ILE A 168 9.42 -1.36 -14.33
C ILE A 168 9.65 0.13 -14.11
N GLU A 169 9.06 0.71 -13.07
CA GLU A 169 9.29 2.11 -12.68
C GLU A 169 10.76 2.36 -12.30
N ASP A 170 11.34 1.47 -11.48
CA ASP A 170 12.76 1.52 -11.12
C ASP A 170 13.67 1.41 -12.35
N GLN A 171 13.33 0.51 -13.28
CA GLN A 171 14.06 0.39 -14.55
C GLN A 171 13.96 1.67 -15.39
N ILE A 172 12.77 2.27 -15.50
CA ILE A 172 12.56 3.53 -16.23
C ILE A 172 13.43 4.64 -15.64
N TYR A 173 13.37 4.82 -14.31
CA TYR A 173 14.16 5.83 -13.60
C TYR A 173 15.65 5.61 -13.84
N THR A 174 16.14 4.39 -13.63
CA THR A 174 17.56 4.04 -13.77
C THR A 174 18.06 4.27 -15.19
N GLU A 175 17.33 3.82 -16.21
CA GLU A 175 17.73 4.03 -17.61
C GLU A 175 17.68 5.51 -18.02
N ASN A 176 16.74 6.27 -17.46
CA ASN A 176 16.69 7.72 -17.62
C ASN A 176 17.88 8.41 -16.99
N GLU A 177 18.23 8.05 -15.76
CA GLU A 177 19.39 8.61 -15.06
C GLU A 177 20.67 8.33 -15.85
N VAL A 178 20.88 7.08 -16.29
CA VAL A 178 22.01 6.70 -17.14
C VAL A 178 22.07 7.56 -18.40
N TYR A 179 20.93 7.76 -19.07
CA TYR A 179 20.86 8.60 -20.25
C TYR A 179 21.23 10.06 -19.95
N ILE A 180 20.70 10.65 -18.89
CA ILE A 180 20.99 12.05 -18.55
C ILE A 180 22.45 12.21 -18.11
N ARG A 181 23.00 11.28 -17.32
CA ARG A 181 24.43 11.23 -16.95
C ARG A 181 25.34 11.22 -18.16
N GLN A 182 24.99 10.48 -19.22
CA GLN A 182 25.73 10.49 -20.48
C GLN A 182 25.66 11.84 -21.21
N LYS A 183 24.58 12.62 -21.03
CA LYS A 183 24.40 13.94 -21.65
C LYS A 183 25.03 15.07 -20.83
N LEU A 184 25.09 14.93 -19.52
CA LEU A 184 25.54 15.94 -18.56
C LEU A 184 26.67 15.42 -17.63
N PRO A 185 27.74 14.82 -18.17
CA PRO A 185 28.74 14.14 -17.34
C PRO A 185 29.51 15.12 -16.44
N VAL A 186 29.68 16.38 -16.87
CA VAL A 186 30.38 17.40 -16.09
C VAL A 186 29.50 17.92 -14.97
N GLU A 187 28.23 18.24 -15.27
CA GLU A 187 27.28 18.73 -14.28
C GLU A 187 27.02 17.68 -13.19
N TYR A 188 26.87 16.40 -13.54
CA TYR A 188 26.78 15.32 -12.55
C TYR A 188 28.03 15.20 -11.70
N LYS A 189 29.21 15.17 -12.32
CA LYS A 189 30.47 15.06 -11.56
C LYS A 189 30.63 16.21 -10.57
N ASN A 190 30.29 17.44 -10.97
CA ASN A 190 30.38 18.60 -10.08
C ASN A 190 29.37 18.52 -8.94
N PHE A 191 28.13 18.12 -9.25
CA PHE A 191 27.09 17.92 -8.25
C PHE A 191 27.51 16.87 -7.21
N GLU A 192 27.93 15.68 -7.66
CA GLU A 192 28.36 14.57 -6.78
C GLU A 192 29.55 14.97 -5.90
N VAL A 193 30.55 15.68 -6.45
CA VAL A 193 31.70 16.15 -5.67
C VAL A 193 31.27 17.09 -4.55
N GLU A 194 30.40 18.07 -4.84
CA GLU A 194 29.97 19.03 -3.82
C GLU A 194 28.96 18.40 -2.84
N SER A 195 28.07 17.51 -3.29
CA SER A 195 27.10 16.83 -2.43
C SER A 195 27.76 15.83 -1.49
N ASP A 196 28.72 15.04 -1.97
CA ASP A 196 29.47 14.08 -1.14
C ASP A 196 30.28 14.81 -0.07
N LEU A 197 30.92 15.93 -0.44
CA LEU A 197 31.65 16.77 0.51
C LEU A 197 30.69 17.39 1.55
N ALA A 198 29.53 17.87 1.12
CA ALA A 198 28.52 18.43 2.03
C ALA A 198 28.02 17.38 3.04
N MET A 199 27.76 16.16 2.57
CA MET A 199 27.34 15.05 3.43
C MET A 199 28.43 14.66 4.44
N GLN A 200 29.69 14.58 4.00
CA GLN A 200 30.84 14.34 4.90
C GLN A 200 30.97 15.44 5.96
N ASN A 201 30.86 16.70 5.56
CA ASN A 201 30.91 17.85 6.45
C ASN A 201 29.77 17.82 7.47
N LEU A 202 28.55 17.51 7.04
CA LEU A 202 27.37 17.40 7.91
C LEU A 202 27.58 16.34 9.01
N TYR A 203 28.03 15.14 8.63
CA TYR A 203 28.34 14.09 9.60
C TYR A 203 29.54 14.44 10.50
N GLY A 204 30.51 15.18 9.97
CA GLY A 204 31.70 15.63 10.68
C GLY A 204 31.48 16.68 11.76
N LEU A 205 30.35 17.41 11.76
CA LEU A 205 30.07 18.49 12.74
C LEU A 205 30.15 18.00 14.19
N SER A 206 29.54 16.86 14.49
CA SER A 206 29.55 16.26 15.83
C SER A 206 30.96 15.90 16.31
N SER A 207 31.85 15.48 15.41
CA SER A 207 33.25 15.20 15.75
C SER A 207 33.99 16.47 16.15
N LYS A 208 33.71 17.61 15.49
CA LYS A 208 34.40 18.87 15.77
C LYS A 208 34.04 19.46 17.13
N GLU A 209 32.77 19.37 17.53
CA GLU A 209 32.36 19.73 18.89
C GLU A 209 33.11 18.91 19.95
N HIS A 210 33.17 17.59 19.73
CA HIS A 210 33.88 16.69 20.64
C HIS A 210 35.38 17.01 20.73
N ASP A 211 36.02 17.36 19.61
CA ASP A 211 37.43 17.75 19.58
C ASP A 211 37.72 19.02 20.41
N VAL A 212 36.83 20.03 20.36
CA VAL A 212 36.96 21.25 21.16
C VAL A 212 36.77 20.93 22.65
N LEU A 213 35.74 20.14 22.99
CA LEU A 213 35.46 19.74 24.36
C LEU A 213 36.59 18.90 24.97
N ASN A 214 37.13 17.93 24.22
CA ASN A 214 38.26 17.12 24.66
C ASN A 214 39.49 17.97 24.95
N TYR A 215 39.84 18.89 24.05
CA TYR A 215 40.94 19.81 24.29
C TYR A 215 40.68 20.73 25.50
N ALA A 216 39.43 21.19 25.69
CA ALA A 216 39.06 21.93 26.89
C ALA A 216 39.29 21.11 28.17
N TYR A 217 38.90 19.83 28.18
CA TYR A 217 39.18 18.91 29.29
C TYR A 217 40.66 18.67 29.51
N GLU A 218 41.51 18.74 28.48
CA GLU A 218 42.96 18.64 28.63
C GLU A 218 43.56 19.87 29.33
N VAL A 219 43.17 21.08 28.92
CA VAL A 219 43.87 22.33 29.31
C VAL A 219 43.18 23.15 30.42
N LEU A 220 41.90 22.89 30.71
CA LEU A 220 41.11 23.61 31.71
C LEU A 220 40.66 22.70 32.86
N ASN A 221 40.57 23.25 34.06
CA ASN A 221 39.85 22.68 35.19
C ASN A 221 38.34 22.84 34.95
N MET A 222 37.76 21.88 34.24
CA MET A 222 36.37 21.89 33.81
C MET A 222 35.41 21.78 35.00
N ASP A 223 34.46 22.70 35.07
CA ASP A 223 33.25 22.60 35.88
C ASP A 223 32.01 22.72 34.99
N TYR A 224 30.83 22.47 35.55
CA TYR A 224 29.57 22.52 34.80
C TYR A 224 29.37 23.85 34.07
N SER A 225 29.63 24.98 34.72
CA SER A 225 29.44 26.30 34.12
C SER A 225 30.40 26.56 32.95
N THR A 226 31.65 26.11 33.05
CA THR A 226 32.67 26.24 31.98
C THR A 226 32.32 25.32 30.81
N HIS A 227 31.96 24.08 31.09
CA HIS A 227 31.51 23.12 30.08
C HIS A 227 30.29 23.62 29.32
N HIS A 228 29.24 24.03 30.03
CA HIS A 228 28.00 24.52 29.44
C HIS A 228 28.22 25.80 28.61
N GLN A 229 29.12 26.70 29.03
CA GLN A 229 29.43 27.90 28.25
C GLN A 229 30.15 27.55 26.94
N ILE A 230 31.04 26.54 26.95
CA ILE A 230 31.73 26.07 25.75
C ILE A 230 30.72 25.44 24.77
N GLU A 231 29.84 24.56 25.25
CA GLU A 231 28.77 23.98 24.44
C GLU A 231 27.86 25.07 23.85
N THR A 232 27.44 26.04 24.66
CA THR A 232 26.59 27.16 24.21
C THR A 232 27.27 28.00 23.13
N ASP A 233 28.59 28.20 23.22
CA ASP A 233 29.33 28.95 22.22
C ASP A 233 29.44 28.17 20.90
N ILE A 234 29.70 26.85 20.96
CA ILE A 234 29.75 25.95 19.81
C ILE A 234 28.38 25.85 19.14
N ASP A 235 27.32 25.64 19.92
CA ASP A 235 25.94 25.55 19.44
C ASP A 235 25.49 26.81 18.69
N LYS A 236 25.92 28.00 19.14
CA LYS A 236 25.66 29.25 18.39
C LYS A 236 26.37 29.29 17.04
N MET A 237 27.60 28.76 16.94
CA MET A 237 28.33 28.69 15.68
C MET A 237 27.63 27.72 14.70
N PHE A 238 27.19 26.56 15.20
CA PHE A 238 26.43 25.60 14.40
C PHE A 238 25.05 26.11 14.01
N THR A 239 24.28 26.67 14.95
CA THR A 239 22.97 27.28 14.67
C THR A 239 23.06 28.32 13.56
N LYS A 240 24.13 29.12 13.55
CA LYS A 240 24.38 30.09 12.47
C LYS A 240 24.62 29.38 11.12
N LEU A 241 25.47 28.35 11.10
CA LEU A 241 25.71 27.54 9.91
C LEU A 241 24.41 26.94 9.36
N PHE A 242 23.59 26.33 10.23
CA PHE A 242 22.35 25.66 9.85
C PHE A 242 21.28 26.65 9.35
N ASN A 243 20.97 27.70 10.11
CA ASN A 243 19.92 28.65 9.74
C ASN A 243 20.19 29.40 8.44
N GLU A 244 21.47 29.61 8.09
CA GLU A 244 21.85 30.38 6.90
C GLU A 244 22.00 29.51 5.64
N ASN A 245 22.14 28.18 5.78
CA ASN A 245 22.58 27.31 4.68
C ASN A 245 21.86 25.97 4.55
N PHE A 246 21.24 25.43 5.62
CA PHE A 246 20.61 24.10 5.58
C PHE A 246 19.22 24.11 4.96
N ALA A 247 18.43 25.17 5.20
CA ALA A 247 17.12 25.33 4.58
C ALA A 247 17.18 25.25 3.04
N ALA A 248 18.26 25.77 2.44
CA ALA A 248 18.47 25.72 1.00
C ALA A 248 18.79 24.30 0.46
N ILE A 249 19.30 23.40 1.31
CA ILE A 249 19.50 21.99 0.95
C ILE A 249 18.16 21.25 1.01
N ASP A 250 17.37 21.47 2.07
CA ASP A 250 16.02 20.89 2.19
C ASP A 250 15.13 21.32 1.00
N ASP A 251 15.21 22.59 0.59
CA ASP A 251 14.49 23.14 -0.56
C ASP A 251 14.81 22.45 -1.91
N LEU A 252 15.97 21.76 -2.05
CA LEU A 252 16.31 21.01 -3.27
C LEU A 252 15.48 19.73 -3.42
N GLU A 253 14.99 19.18 -2.31
CA GLU A 253 14.27 17.91 -2.27
C GLU A 253 12.74 18.10 -2.32
N GLU A 254 12.23 19.27 -1.90
CA GLU A 254 10.78 19.51 -1.72
C GLU A 254 10.02 20.01 -2.97
N ASP A 255 10.70 20.57 -3.99
CA ASP A 255 10.02 21.06 -5.20
C ASP A 255 9.92 19.99 -6.30
N GLU A 256 8.81 19.24 -6.31
CA GLU A 256 8.50 18.20 -7.32
C GLU A 256 8.63 18.69 -8.77
N ASP A 257 8.41 19.99 -9.04
CA ASP A 257 8.44 20.56 -10.38
C ASP A 257 9.81 21.11 -10.79
N SER A 258 10.78 21.16 -9.89
CA SER A 258 12.17 21.58 -10.21
C SER A 258 13.26 20.61 -9.75
N SER A 259 12.90 19.55 -9.01
CA SER A 259 13.85 18.56 -8.50
C SER A 259 14.52 17.75 -9.61
N LEU A 260 15.74 17.29 -9.31
CA LEU A 260 16.50 16.39 -10.18
C LEU A 260 15.75 15.07 -10.42
N TYR A 261 15.04 14.57 -9.39
CA TYR A 261 14.23 13.34 -9.46
C TYR A 261 13.17 13.42 -10.56
N SER A 262 12.33 14.46 -10.52
CA SER A 262 11.29 14.69 -11.54
C SER A 262 11.85 14.93 -12.95
N ALA A 263 13.03 15.56 -13.03
CA ALA A 263 13.72 15.71 -14.30
C ALA A 263 14.20 14.36 -14.88
N ILE A 264 14.68 13.45 -14.02
CA ILE A 264 15.06 12.09 -14.38
C ILE A 264 13.84 11.29 -14.83
N ASP A 265 12.76 11.26 -14.05
CA ASP A 265 11.50 10.56 -14.40
C ASP A 265 11.02 10.91 -15.82
N ASN A 266 11.07 12.20 -16.16
CA ASN A 266 10.59 12.70 -17.44
C ASN A 266 11.63 12.63 -18.57
N ARG A 267 12.85 12.18 -18.27
CA ARG A 267 14.01 12.19 -19.18
C ARG A 267 14.33 13.59 -19.74
N ASP A 268 14.09 14.63 -18.93
CA ASP A 268 14.28 16.03 -19.33
C ASP A 268 15.71 16.51 -19.01
N VAL A 269 16.54 16.51 -20.05
CA VAL A 269 17.95 16.95 -19.97
C VAL A 269 18.07 18.43 -19.58
N THR A 270 17.15 19.29 -20.01
CA THR A 270 17.25 20.74 -19.73
C THR A 270 16.93 21.00 -18.26
N LYS A 271 15.82 20.41 -17.78
CA LYS A 271 15.43 20.52 -16.37
C LYS A 271 16.48 19.88 -15.47
N ALA A 272 16.99 18.70 -15.83
CA ALA A 272 18.05 18.03 -15.05
C ALA A 272 19.33 18.86 -14.98
N LYS A 273 19.73 19.50 -16.08
CA LYS A 273 20.87 20.42 -16.07
C LYS A 273 20.67 21.57 -15.09
N ASN A 274 19.50 22.20 -15.10
CA ASN A 274 19.22 23.31 -14.20
C ASN A 274 19.23 22.84 -12.74
N ALA A 275 18.61 21.70 -12.43
CA ALA A 275 18.60 21.10 -11.11
C ALA A 275 20.02 20.78 -10.62
N LEU A 276 20.85 20.13 -11.44
CA LEU A 276 22.25 19.82 -11.12
C LEU A 276 23.07 21.08 -10.85
N VAL A 277 22.95 22.10 -11.69
CA VAL A 277 23.69 23.37 -11.52
C VAL A 277 23.26 24.10 -10.25
N SER A 278 21.96 24.22 -10.01
CA SER A 278 21.42 24.85 -8.81
C SER A 278 21.82 24.08 -7.55
N GLY A 279 21.66 22.76 -7.54
CA GLY A 279 22.05 21.90 -6.43
C GLY A 279 23.55 21.96 -6.14
N THR A 280 24.39 21.96 -7.19
CA THR A 280 25.85 22.16 -7.04
C THR A 280 26.16 23.48 -6.35
N ALA A 281 25.48 24.58 -6.74
CA ALA A 281 25.69 25.89 -6.14
C ALA A 281 25.27 25.94 -4.66
N VAL A 282 24.17 25.28 -4.31
CA VAL A 282 23.70 25.16 -2.92
C VAL A 282 24.69 24.37 -2.07
N TYR A 283 25.10 23.16 -2.50
CA TYR A 283 26.08 22.36 -1.76
C TYR A 283 27.42 23.07 -1.64
N LYS A 284 27.88 23.73 -2.69
CA LYS A 284 29.08 24.55 -2.64
C LYS A 284 29.00 25.65 -1.58
N LYS A 285 27.88 26.38 -1.53
CA LYS A 285 27.64 27.42 -0.52
C LYS A 285 27.67 26.82 0.90
N PHE A 286 27.06 25.66 1.10
CA PHE A 286 27.11 24.94 2.38
C PHE A 286 28.55 24.55 2.74
N ASN A 287 29.31 23.96 1.81
CA ASN A 287 30.71 23.59 2.03
C ASN A 287 31.58 24.80 2.38
N ASP A 288 31.42 25.93 1.69
CA ASP A 288 32.13 27.17 1.98
C ASP A 288 31.76 27.72 3.38
N ALA A 289 30.49 27.65 3.77
CA ALA A 289 30.04 28.05 5.10
C ALA A 289 30.55 27.11 6.19
N TYR A 290 30.57 25.80 5.94
CA TYR A 290 31.15 24.80 6.85
C TYR A 290 32.62 25.09 7.10
N ASN A 291 33.41 25.31 6.05
CA ASN A 291 34.84 25.62 6.17
C ASN A 291 35.08 26.89 7.02
N GLN A 292 34.20 27.89 6.92
CA GLN A 292 34.26 29.08 7.77
C GLN A 292 33.91 28.77 9.24
N ALA A 293 32.90 27.92 9.48
CA ALA A 293 32.54 27.47 10.82
C ALA A 293 33.66 26.63 11.46
N GLU A 294 34.27 25.74 10.70
CA GLU A 294 35.43 24.95 11.14
C GLU A 294 36.60 25.84 11.56
N ALA A 295 36.94 26.84 10.74
CA ALA A 295 37.99 27.81 11.08
C ALA A 295 37.67 28.60 12.37
N GLN A 296 36.39 28.96 12.58
CA GLN A 296 35.95 29.62 13.82
C GLN A 296 36.08 28.71 15.04
N LEU A 297 35.76 27.43 14.91
CA LEU A 297 35.90 26.43 15.97
C LEU A 297 37.36 26.20 16.33
N GLU A 298 38.25 26.07 15.35
CA GLU A 298 39.68 25.92 15.60
C GLU A 298 40.29 27.17 16.27
N ALA A 299 39.88 28.37 15.84
CA ALA A 299 40.27 29.61 16.50
C ALA A 299 39.74 29.70 17.94
N TYR A 300 38.50 29.28 18.18
CA TYR A 300 37.89 29.22 19.50
C TYR A 300 38.65 28.25 20.42
N LYS A 301 38.92 27.03 19.93
CA LYS A 301 39.72 26.00 20.60
C LYS A 301 41.09 26.55 21.00
N ALA A 302 41.82 27.16 20.07
CA ALA A 302 43.15 27.73 20.34
C ALA A 302 43.11 28.84 21.41
N ASN A 303 41.99 29.56 21.53
CA ASN A 303 41.81 30.67 22.46
C ASN A 303 41.20 30.27 23.82
N LEU A 304 40.89 28.99 24.06
CA LEU A 304 40.23 28.54 25.28
C LEU A 304 40.98 28.92 26.56
N THR A 305 42.31 28.79 26.58
CA THR A 305 43.14 29.11 27.76
C THR A 305 43.22 30.61 28.06
N VAL A 306 43.03 31.45 27.05
CA VAL A 306 42.93 32.90 27.22
C VAL A 306 41.53 33.27 27.68
N LYS A 307 40.50 32.72 27.02
CA LYS A 307 39.09 32.98 27.33
C LYS A 307 38.72 32.54 28.75
N PHE A 308 39.27 31.43 29.20
CA PHE A 308 39.05 30.86 30.54
C PHE A 308 40.34 30.87 31.38
N ALA A 309 41.08 31.98 31.37
CA ALA A 309 42.37 32.10 32.06
C ALA A 309 42.36 31.69 33.54
N SER A 310 41.26 31.95 34.26
CA SER A 310 41.10 31.57 35.67
C SER A 310 40.89 30.07 35.89
N LYS A 311 40.62 29.30 34.83
CA LYS A 311 40.37 27.86 34.83
C LYS A 311 41.52 27.06 34.27
N VAL A 312 42.57 27.68 33.74
CA VAL A 312 43.73 26.97 33.17
C VAL A 312 44.35 26.05 34.22
N LYS A 313 44.59 24.79 33.84
CA LYS A 313 45.29 23.84 34.71
C LYS A 313 46.71 24.32 34.97
N LYS A 314 47.14 24.17 36.22
CA LYS A 314 48.52 24.44 36.62
C LYS A 314 49.40 23.23 36.42
#